data_AF-A0A966NC00-F1
#
_entry.id   AF-A0A966NC00-F1
#
_cell.length_a   1.000
_cell.length_b   1.000
_cell.length_c   1.000
_cell.angle_alpha   90.00
_cell.angle_beta   90.00
_cell.angle_gamma   90.00
#
_symmetry.space_group_name_H-M   'P 1'
#
loop_
_entity.id
_entity.type
_entity.pdbx_description
1 polymer ?
#
loop_
_entity_poly.entity_id
_entity_poly.type
_entity_poly.pdbx_seq_one_letter_code
_entity_poly.pdbx_strand_id
1 'polypeptide(L)'
;YFENQNVQLGNYRPTPLLLENSINLKDFGRSMTVCAYDGSNLYFLDELDLSQTTGPIAINNDFIYIAHSQRNEKGVDAYRVQENGSLLLIDSLFASHNIQELLAKETILLGKSISGIHTSQRLLEWPTHTLSGNFYLNLKNFSATSTGLAISSGNYGVEWIPRPTIESQPSNPFNFIPPPEDAIVTQVLVPYYNPSTGESWTSETGGWTAPDGWIKGTREEYEENQKSTSRRSGSFNNWQELNTENIYVFETEEAPIFFDVNATKAWKYRPSTAIDLQVEELDGKWKNQTWFGNFYDLSFPWIYHTELQWLYFSESSEGSFWLWSKELGWIWTQASAFPYCFSNSNEGWLYLDLKDRNSLRYYDFKSEDWIKFD
;
A
#
# COMPACT_ATOMS: atom_id res chain seq x y z
N TYR A 1 10.14 2.53 10.00
CA TYR A 1 9.18 1.68 9.26
C TYR A 1 8.39 0.92 10.31
N PHE A 2 7.06 1.04 10.33
CA PHE A 2 6.24 0.31 11.29
C PHE A 2 5.14 -0.45 10.53
N GLU A 3 5.12 -1.77 10.73
CA GLU A 3 4.16 -2.72 10.17
C GLU A 3 2.98 -2.91 11.12
N ASN A 4 1.81 -3.23 10.56
CA ASN A 4 0.64 -3.74 11.26
C ASN A 4 0.70 -5.28 11.24
N GLN A 5 0.40 -5.97 12.35
CA GLN A 5 0.42 -7.45 12.41
C GLN A 5 -0.51 -8.15 11.40
N ASN A 6 -1.51 -7.45 10.87
CA ASN A 6 -2.42 -7.95 9.84
C ASN A 6 -2.02 -7.53 8.42
N VAL A 7 -1.05 -6.62 8.28
CA VAL A 7 -0.47 -6.18 7.00
C VAL A 7 1.02 -6.45 7.08
N GLN A 8 1.41 -7.70 6.80
CA GLN A 8 2.79 -7.98 6.45
C GLN A 8 3.08 -7.24 5.15
N LEU A 9 3.93 -6.22 5.22
CA LEU A 9 4.60 -5.70 4.03
C LEU A 9 5.48 -6.82 3.48
N GLY A 10 4.91 -7.67 2.62
CA GLY A 10 5.70 -8.30 1.59
C GLY A 10 6.40 -7.15 0.88
N ASN A 11 7.71 -7.01 1.09
CA ASN A 11 8.51 -5.87 0.64
C ASN A 11 8.37 -5.63 -0.87
N TYR A 12 7.32 -4.94 -1.28
CA TYR A 12 7.16 -4.42 -2.61
C TYR A 12 8.06 -3.21 -2.72
N ARG A 13 9.17 -3.39 -3.42
CA ARG A 13 10.06 -2.29 -3.81
C ARG A 13 9.61 -1.88 -5.21
N PRO A 14 8.83 -0.80 -5.40
CA PRO A 14 8.48 -0.34 -6.73
C PRO A 14 9.78 0.05 -7.45
N THR A 15 10.20 -0.75 -8.44
CA THR A 15 11.32 -0.42 -9.30
C THR A 15 10.90 0.74 -10.20
N PRO A 16 11.46 1.96 -10.05
CA PRO A 16 11.02 3.10 -10.85
C PRO A 16 11.40 2.90 -12.32
N LEU A 17 10.46 3.23 -13.22
CA LEU A 17 10.68 3.21 -14.67
C LEU A 17 11.50 4.46 -15.07
N LEU A 18 12.74 4.29 -15.53
CA LEU A 18 13.55 5.36 -16.10
C LEU A 18 13.33 5.42 -17.61
N LEU A 19 13.06 6.63 -18.12
CA LEU A 19 12.68 6.91 -19.51
C LEU A 19 13.74 6.50 -20.56
N GLU A 20 14.97 6.22 -20.13
CA GLU A 20 16.14 5.98 -20.98
C GLU A 20 16.38 4.51 -21.33
N ASN A 21 15.67 3.57 -20.70
CA ASN A 21 15.91 2.14 -20.92
C ASN A 21 14.92 1.56 -21.95
N SER A 22 15.39 0.65 -22.80
CA SER A 22 14.55 -0.25 -23.60
C SER A 22 13.97 -1.34 -22.69
N ILE A 23 12.96 -1.00 -21.89
CA ILE A 23 12.38 -1.88 -20.86
C ILE A 23 11.17 -2.63 -21.41
N ASN A 24 11.07 -3.92 -21.09
CA ASN A 24 9.83 -4.69 -21.26
C ASN A 24 8.89 -4.42 -20.08
N LEU A 25 7.82 -3.65 -20.30
CA LEU A 25 6.83 -3.29 -19.26
C LEU A 25 6.16 -4.49 -18.58
N LYS A 26 6.26 -5.71 -19.14
CA LYS A 26 5.74 -6.93 -18.54
C LYS A 26 6.52 -7.42 -17.32
N ASP A 27 7.72 -6.91 -17.10
CA ASP A 27 8.59 -7.32 -15.98
C ASP A 27 8.29 -6.51 -14.70
N PHE A 28 7.34 -5.58 -14.74
CA PHE A 28 6.99 -4.67 -13.64
C PHE A 28 5.54 -4.89 -13.22
N GLY A 29 5.33 -5.09 -11.91
CA GLY A 29 3.99 -5.10 -11.32
C GLY A 29 3.39 -3.69 -11.25
N ARG A 30 2.10 -3.61 -10.94
CA ARG A 30 1.40 -2.36 -10.65
C ARG A 30 0.94 -2.42 -9.20
N SER A 31 1.07 -1.34 -8.45
CA SER A 31 0.47 -1.22 -7.12
C SER A 31 -0.14 0.17 -6.94
N MET A 32 -0.94 0.31 -5.90
CA MET A 32 -1.50 1.58 -5.47
C MET A 32 -1.20 1.78 -3.99
N THR A 33 -0.56 2.90 -3.66
CA THR A 33 -0.12 3.20 -2.29
C THR A 33 -0.92 4.35 -1.72
N VAL A 34 -1.35 4.20 -0.47
CA VAL A 34 -1.96 5.26 0.34
C VAL A 34 -0.90 5.84 1.27
N CYS A 35 -0.77 7.16 1.26
CA CYS A 35 0.17 7.89 2.09
C CYS A 35 -0.51 9.06 2.81
N ALA A 36 -0.01 9.38 4.01
CA ALA A 36 -0.27 10.66 4.68
C ALA A 36 0.82 11.67 4.34
N TYR A 37 0.46 12.96 4.26
CA TYR A 37 1.40 14.06 4.03
C TYR A 37 1.16 15.16 5.06
N ASP A 38 2.19 15.52 5.82
CA ASP A 38 2.12 16.55 6.86
C ASP A 38 2.56 17.95 6.38
N GLY A 39 2.90 18.08 5.09
CA GLY A 39 3.49 19.30 4.52
C GLY A 39 5.01 19.25 4.33
N SER A 40 5.69 18.26 4.90
CA SER A 40 7.15 18.07 4.79
C SER A 40 7.53 16.62 4.45
N ASN A 41 6.86 15.65 5.08
CA ASN A 41 7.13 14.23 4.99
C ASN A 41 5.93 13.46 4.43
N LEU A 42 6.24 12.39 3.69
CA LEU A 42 5.27 11.39 3.26
C LEU A 42 5.37 10.15 4.16
N TYR A 43 4.24 9.74 4.72
CA TYR A 43 4.11 8.56 5.57
C TYR A 43 3.35 7.49 4.81
N PHE A 44 3.95 6.31 4.66
CA PHE A 44 3.27 5.15 4.10
C PHE A 44 2.17 4.66 5.06
N LEU A 45 0.97 4.39 4.54
CA LEU A 45 -0.16 3.90 5.32
C LEU A 45 -0.59 2.49 4.89
N ASP A 46 -0.81 2.29 3.60
CA ASP A 46 -1.27 1.01 3.06
C ASP A 46 -0.92 0.87 1.57
N GLU A 47 -0.94 -0.36 1.05
CA GLU A 47 -0.69 -0.65 -0.36
C GLU A 47 -1.58 -1.77 -0.86
N LEU A 48 -2.11 -1.58 -2.07
CA LEU A 48 -2.87 -2.57 -2.80
C LEU A 48 -2.05 -3.07 -4.00
N ASP A 49 -1.81 -4.38 -4.05
CA ASP A 49 -1.19 -5.03 -5.21
C ASP A 49 -2.19 -5.09 -6.37
N LEU A 50 -1.80 -4.50 -7.50
CA LEU A 50 -2.56 -4.47 -8.76
C LEU A 50 -1.82 -5.21 -9.87
N SER A 51 -0.83 -6.04 -9.54
CA SER A 51 -0.05 -6.85 -10.49
C SER A 51 -0.92 -7.69 -11.42
N GLN A 52 -2.10 -8.08 -10.92
CA GLN A 52 -3.08 -8.88 -11.66
C GLN A 52 -3.97 -8.04 -12.59
N THR A 53 -4.02 -6.71 -12.49
CA THR A 53 -4.89 -5.88 -13.33
C THR A 53 -4.16 -4.73 -14.03
N THR A 54 -4.40 -4.66 -15.34
CA THR A 54 -4.02 -3.54 -16.20
C THR A 54 -5.18 -2.59 -16.48
N GLY A 55 -6.33 -2.80 -15.84
CA GLY A 55 -7.54 -2.00 -16.07
C GLY A 55 -7.39 -0.54 -15.61
N PRO A 56 -8.23 0.37 -16.13
CA PRO A 56 -8.20 1.77 -15.72
C PRO A 56 -8.50 1.95 -14.23
N ILE A 57 -8.06 3.08 -13.67
CA ILE A 57 -8.37 3.51 -12.30
C ILE A 57 -9.02 4.89 -12.38
N ALA A 58 -10.01 5.14 -11.52
CA ALA A 58 -10.58 6.45 -11.30
C ALA A 58 -10.74 6.72 -9.79
N ILE A 59 -10.63 7.97 -9.37
CA ILE A 59 -10.69 8.35 -7.96
C ILE A 59 -11.65 9.54 -7.83
N ASN A 60 -12.51 9.53 -6.82
CA ASN A 60 -13.28 10.69 -6.39
C ASN A 60 -13.05 10.95 -4.88
N ASN A 61 -13.86 11.83 -4.29
CA ASN A 61 -13.70 12.21 -2.89
C ASN A 61 -13.95 11.07 -1.89
N ASP A 62 -14.74 10.07 -2.29
CA ASP A 62 -15.26 9.05 -1.37
C ASP A 62 -14.62 7.67 -1.66
N PHE A 63 -14.27 7.39 -2.91
CA PHE A 63 -13.91 6.07 -3.40
C PHE A 63 -12.79 6.09 -4.44
N ILE A 64 -12.07 4.98 -4.47
CA ILE A 64 -11.09 4.61 -5.47
C ILE A 64 -11.63 3.42 -6.25
N TYR A 65 -11.73 3.56 -7.57
CA TYR A 65 -12.31 2.56 -8.46
C TYR A 65 -11.25 1.90 -9.32
N ILE A 66 -11.23 0.57 -9.33
CA ILE A 66 -10.22 -0.22 -10.03
C ILE A 66 -10.91 -1.22 -10.94
N ALA A 67 -10.78 -1.04 -12.25
CA ALA A 67 -11.30 -2.00 -13.21
C ALA A 67 -10.39 -3.22 -13.30
N HIS A 68 -11.00 -4.40 -13.41
CA HIS A 68 -10.31 -5.65 -13.67
C HIS A 68 -10.16 -5.89 -15.18
N SER A 69 -8.96 -6.32 -15.60
CA SER A 69 -8.68 -6.58 -17.02
C SER A 69 -8.44 -8.05 -17.36
N GLN A 70 -8.46 -8.97 -16.37
CA GLN A 70 -8.26 -10.40 -16.62
C GLN A 70 -9.48 -11.06 -17.28
N ARG A 71 -9.26 -12.21 -17.94
CA ARG A 71 -10.35 -12.99 -18.58
C ARG A 71 -11.39 -13.49 -17.58
N ASN A 72 -10.98 -13.74 -16.34
CA ASN A 72 -11.79 -14.42 -15.32
C ASN A 72 -12.32 -13.49 -14.22
N GLU A 73 -11.84 -12.24 -14.16
CA GLU A 73 -12.27 -11.23 -13.20
C GLU A 73 -12.61 -9.96 -13.98
N LYS A 74 -13.88 -9.57 -13.95
CA LYS A 74 -14.46 -8.43 -14.68
C LYS A 74 -15.17 -7.51 -13.70
N GLY A 75 -15.48 -6.30 -14.14
CA GLY A 75 -16.07 -5.27 -13.31
C GLY A 75 -15.04 -4.34 -12.70
N VAL A 76 -15.48 -3.61 -11.68
CA VAL A 76 -14.79 -2.48 -11.08
C VAL A 76 -14.97 -2.55 -9.57
N ASP A 77 -13.88 -2.75 -8.85
CA ASP A 77 -13.90 -2.70 -7.39
C ASP A 77 -13.85 -1.26 -6.89
N ALA A 78 -14.65 -0.96 -5.88
CA ALA A 78 -14.69 0.32 -5.20
C ALA A 78 -14.05 0.18 -3.81
N TYR A 79 -12.92 0.84 -3.60
CA TYR A 79 -12.21 0.91 -2.33
C TYR A 79 -12.44 2.26 -1.65
N ARG A 80 -12.36 2.28 -0.33
CA ARG A 80 -12.33 3.51 0.47
C ARG A 80 -11.15 3.48 1.43
N VAL A 81 -10.50 4.63 1.60
CA VAL A 81 -9.47 4.82 2.63
C VAL A 81 -10.17 5.05 3.97
N GLN A 82 -9.87 4.21 4.95
CA GLN A 82 -10.40 4.30 6.31
C GLN A 82 -9.65 5.35 7.14
N GLU A 83 -10.19 5.76 8.29
CA GLU A 83 -9.54 6.74 9.19
C GLU A 83 -8.14 6.28 9.66
N ASN A 84 -7.92 4.97 9.76
CA ASN A 84 -6.62 4.38 10.11
C ASN A 84 -5.63 4.30 8.93
N GLY A 85 -6.00 4.81 7.74
CA GLY A 85 -5.17 4.79 6.53
C GLY A 85 -5.25 3.53 5.67
N SER A 86 -5.95 2.48 6.13
CA SER A 86 -6.10 1.23 5.36
C SER A 86 -7.16 1.33 4.26
N LEU A 87 -6.98 0.57 3.17
CA LEU A 87 -7.94 0.41 2.09
C LEU A 87 -8.96 -0.67 2.45
N LEU A 88 -10.24 -0.34 2.32
CA LEU A 88 -11.35 -1.26 2.49
C LEU A 88 -12.10 -1.41 1.16
N LEU A 89 -12.28 -2.65 0.69
CA LEU A 89 -13.18 -2.95 -0.43
C LEU A 89 -14.64 -2.75 0.04
N ILE A 90 -15.37 -1.86 -0.63
CA ILE A 90 -16.75 -1.49 -0.29
C ILE A 90 -17.74 -2.22 -1.18
N ASP A 91 -17.46 -2.32 -2.48
CA ASP A 91 -18.38 -2.89 -3.46
C ASP A 91 -17.65 -3.30 -4.75
N SER A 92 -18.30 -4.10 -5.59
CA SER A 92 -17.84 -4.49 -6.92
C SER A 92 -18.93 -4.21 -7.95
N LEU A 93 -18.66 -3.23 -8.82
CA LEU A 93 -19.59 -2.72 -9.82
C LEU A 93 -19.34 -3.36 -11.19
N PHE A 94 -20.37 -3.41 -12.04
CA PHE A 94 -20.29 -3.81 -13.43
C PHE A 94 -19.66 -5.20 -13.64
N ALA A 95 -19.89 -6.14 -12.71
CA ALA A 95 -19.18 -7.42 -12.57
C ALA A 95 -19.04 -8.28 -13.84
N SER A 96 -19.92 -8.12 -14.83
CA SER A 96 -19.90 -8.88 -16.09
C SER A 96 -19.17 -8.18 -17.24
N HIS A 97 -18.67 -6.96 -17.03
CA HIS A 97 -18.16 -6.08 -18.08
C HIS A 97 -16.66 -5.83 -17.96
N ASN A 98 -15.96 -5.90 -19.09
CA ASN A 98 -14.57 -5.46 -19.19
C ASN A 98 -14.57 -3.94 -19.47
N ILE A 99 -14.27 -3.16 -18.44
CA ILE A 99 -14.27 -1.70 -18.53
C ILE A 99 -12.92 -1.22 -19.08
N GLN A 100 -12.98 -0.50 -20.20
CA GLN A 100 -11.81 -0.04 -20.96
C GLN A 100 -11.42 1.38 -20.58
N GLU A 101 -12.39 2.21 -20.21
CA GLU A 101 -12.18 3.58 -19.75
C GLU A 101 -13.02 3.80 -18.49
N LEU A 102 -12.45 4.47 -17.48
CA LEU A 102 -13.13 4.87 -16.25
C LEU A 102 -12.98 6.37 -16.02
N LEU A 103 -14.05 6.98 -15.52
CA LEU A 103 -14.06 8.37 -15.11
C LEU A 103 -14.96 8.55 -13.90
N ALA A 104 -14.43 9.10 -12.82
CA ALA A 104 -15.16 9.39 -11.60
C ALA A 104 -15.19 10.90 -11.35
N LYS A 105 -16.34 11.43 -10.92
CA LYS A 105 -16.49 12.82 -10.49
C LYS A 105 -17.61 12.92 -9.47
N GLU A 106 -17.32 13.62 -8.36
CA GLU A 106 -18.25 13.72 -7.22
C GLU A 106 -18.75 12.33 -6.83
N THR A 107 -20.06 12.08 -6.86
CA THR A 107 -20.66 10.79 -6.49
C THR A 107 -20.86 9.83 -7.67
N ILE A 108 -20.40 10.17 -8.87
CA ILE A 108 -20.73 9.44 -10.10
C ILE A 108 -19.49 8.77 -10.67
N LEU A 109 -19.67 7.51 -11.05
CA LEU A 109 -18.72 6.69 -11.78
C LEU A 109 -19.27 6.40 -13.18
N LEU A 110 -18.46 6.63 -14.20
CA LEU A 110 -18.71 6.21 -15.57
C LEU A 110 -17.66 5.21 -16.01
N GLY A 111 -18.12 4.08 -16.56
CA GLY A 111 -17.29 3.08 -17.22
C GLY A 111 -17.74 2.89 -18.66
N LYS A 112 -16.78 2.73 -19.57
CA LYS A 112 -17.05 2.35 -20.96
C LYS A 112 -16.58 0.93 -21.21
N SER A 113 -17.44 0.10 -21.78
CA SER A 113 -17.10 -1.23 -22.28
C SER A 113 -17.51 -1.38 -23.74
N ILE A 114 -17.27 -2.55 -24.32
CA ILE A 114 -17.79 -2.91 -25.65
C ILE A 114 -19.32 -2.94 -25.72
N SER A 115 -20.02 -3.09 -24.60
CA SER A 115 -21.49 -3.15 -24.55
C SER A 115 -22.15 -1.80 -24.37
N GLY A 116 -21.38 -0.74 -24.06
CA GLY A 116 -21.90 0.61 -23.88
C GLY A 116 -21.29 1.33 -22.68
N ILE A 117 -22.05 2.29 -22.16
CA ILE A 117 -21.71 3.09 -20.99
C ILE A 117 -22.41 2.54 -19.75
N HIS A 118 -21.63 2.36 -18.71
CA HIS A 118 -22.02 1.89 -17.40
C HIS A 118 -21.93 3.06 -16.46
N THR A 119 -23.00 3.33 -15.72
CA THR A 119 -23.05 4.46 -14.79
C THR A 119 -23.38 3.92 -13.42
N SER A 120 -22.70 4.45 -12.40
CA SER A 120 -23.07 4.24 -11.01
C SER A 120 -23.10 5.58 -10.30
N GLN A 121 -24.07 5.77 -9.42
CA GLN A 121 -24.16 6.92 -8.54
C GLN A 121 -24.23 6.46 -7.09
N ARG A 122 -23.26 6.85 -6.26
CA ARG A 122 -23.13 6.37 -4.87
C ARG A 122 -23.19 4.84 -4.78
N LEU A 123 -22.45 4.17 -5.66
CA LEU A 123 -22.40 2.70 -5.80
C LEU A 123 -23.69 2.05 -6.34
N LEU A 124 -24.77 2.81 -6.58
CA LEU A 124 -25.97 2.29 -7.25
C LEU A 124 -25.80 2.30 -8.77
N GLU A 125 -25.81 1.12 -9.39
CA GLU A 125 -25.73 0.96 -10.84
C GLU A 125 -27.01 1.44 -11.54
N TRP A 126 -26.81 2.21 -12.61
CA TRP A 126 -27.88 2.55 -13.55
C TRP A 126 -27.96 1.49 -14.65
N PRO A 127 -29.10 1.39 -15.35
CA PRO A 127 -29.20 0.54 -16.53
C PRO A 127 -28.08 0.86 -17.53
N THR A 128 -27.49 -0.18 -18.12
CA THR A 128 -26.45 -0.02 -19.15
C THR A 128 -27.01 0.79 -20.32
N HIS A 129 -26.29 1.84 -20.70
CA HIS A 129 -26.66 2.72 -21.80
C HIS A 129 -25.89 2.32 -23.06
N THR A 130 -26.61 1.83 -24.07
CA THR A 130 -26.02 1.53 -25.38
C THR A 130 -25.64 2.85 -26.07
N LEU A 131 -24.42 2.92 -26.61
CA LEU A 131 -23.95 4.11 -27.33
C LEU A 131 -24.87 4.45 -28.51
N SER A 132 -25.18 5.74 -28.66
CA SER A 132 -25.94 6.24 -29.79
C SER A 132 -25.08 6.20 -31.06
N GLY A 133 -25.19 5.14 -31.86
CA GLY A 133 -24.45 5.00 -33.12
C GLY A 133 -22.98 4.59 -32.96
N ASN A 134 -22.17 4.84 -33.99
CA ASN A 134 -20.78 4.33 -34.09
C ASN A 134 -19.70 5.37 -33.71
N PHE A 135 -20.03 6.33 -32.83
CA PHE A 135 -19.06 7.38 -32.46
C PHE A 135 -17.97 6.84 -31.54
N TYR A 136 -16.73 7.30 -31.75
CA TYR A 136 -15.62 7.07 -30.83
C TYR A 136 -15.75 7.99 -29.62
N LEU A 137 -16.64 7.64 -28.67
CA LEU A 137 -16.76 8.34 -27.39
C LEU A 137 -15.48 8.17 -26.57
N ASN A 138 -14.92 9.25 -26.01
CA ASN A 138 -13.77 9.21 -25.13
C ASN A 138 -14.16 9.81 -23.77
N LEU A 139 -14.04 9.04 -22.69
CA LEU A 139 -14.39 9.46 -21.34
C LEU A 139 -13.30 10.38 -20.76
N LYS A 140 -13.29 11.65 -21.18
CA LYS A 140 -12.42 12.70 -20.59
C LYS A 140 -13.13 13.57 -19.57
N ASN A 141 -14.40 13.87 -19.80
CA ASN A 141 -15.20 14.74 -18.96
C ASN A 141 -16.70 14.44 -19.17
N PHE A 142 -17.50 14.74 -18.15
CA PHE A 142 -18.94 14.73 -18.24
C PHE A 142 -19.54 15.83 -17.36
N SER A 143 -20.76 16.24 -17.70
CA SER A 143 -21.56 17.14 -16.88
C SER A 143 -22.77 16.39 -16.34
N ALA A 144 -22.95 16.44 -15.03
CA ALA A 144 -24.12 15.89 -14.36
C ALA A 144 -25.15 17.00 -14.12
N THR A 145 -26.42 16.65 -14.28
CA THR A 145 -27.56 17.52 -13.97
C THR A 145 -28.62 16.71 -13.21
N SER A 146 -29.68 17.37 -12.75
CA SER A 146 -30.80 16.66 -12.10
C SER A 146 -31.49 15.65 -13.02
N THR A 147 -31.45 15.86 -14.34
CA THR A 147 -32.16 15.07 -15.35
C THR A 147 -31.31 14.00 -16.04
N GLY A 148 -29.99 14.03 -15.88
CA GLY A 148 -29.10 13.09 -16.57
C GLY A 148 -27.65 13.56 -16.67
N LEU A 149 -26.88 12.81 -17.45
CA LEU A 149 -25.46 13.00 -17.68
C LEU A 149 -25.22 13.32 -19.15
N ALA A 150 -24.40 14.33 -19.40
CA ALA A 150 -23.93 14.72 -20.72
C ALA A 150 -22.44 14.37 -20.86
N ILE A 151 -22.11 13.51 -21.82
CA ILE A 151 -20.73 13.12 -22.13
C ILE A 151 -20.37 13.69 -23.50
N SER A 152 -19.26 14.45 -23.57
CA SER A 152 -18.81 15.01 -24.85
C SER A 152 -18.25 13.92 -25.77
N SER A 153 -18.73 13.83 -27.01
CA SER A 153 -18.21 12.92 -28.04
C SER A 153 -17.28 13.63 -29.04
N GLY A 154 -16.34 14.43 -28.52
CA GLY A 154 -15.45 15.25 -29.36
C GLY A 154 -16.22 16.18 -30.29
N ASN A 155 -15.90 16.16 -31.59
CA ASN A 155 -16.55 17.02 -32.60
C ASN A 155 -17.95 16.56 -33.02
N TYR A 156 -18.44 15.43 -32.49
CA TYR A 156 -19.63 14.75 -32.99
C TYR A 156 -20.89 14.98 -32.14
N GLY A 157 -20.79 15.72 -31.03
CA GLY A 157 -21.92 16.10 -30.20
C GLY A 157 -21.80 15.65 -28.74
N VAL A 158 -22.96 15.43 -28.11
CA VAL A 158 -23.10 15.05 -26.70
C VAL A 158 -23.90 13.76 -26.62
N GLU A 159 -23.34 12.74 -25.97
CA GLU A 159 -24.07 11.55 -25.56
C GLU A 159 -24.86 11.90 -24.28
N TRP A 160 -26.17 11.71 -24.32
CA TRP A 160 -27.05 11.99 -23.19
C TRP A 160 -27.52 10.69 -22.55
N ILE A 161 -27.21 10.53 -21.27
CA ILE A 161 -27.68 9.42 -20.44
C ILE A 161 -28.75 9.97 -19.51
N PRO A 162 -30.05 9.67 -19.73
CA PRO A 162 -31.09 10.13 -18.84
C PRO A 162 -30.88 9.52 -17.47
N ARG A 163 -31.06 10.33 -16.43
CA ARG A 163 -31.12 9.80 -15.08
C ARG A 163 -32.32 8.84 -15.02
N PRO A 164 -32.16 7.62 -14.48
CA PRO A 164 -33.28 6.72 -14.31
C PRO A 164 -34.37 7.47 -13.55
N THR A 165 -35.56 7.59 -14.14
CA THR A 165 -36.74 7.94 -13.36
C THR A 165 -36.83 6.89 -12.27
N ILE A 166 -36.97 7.33 -11.03
CA ILE A 166 -37.31 6.45 -9.90
C ILE A 166 -38.75 5.99 -10.16
N GLU A 167 -38.95 5.18 -11.20
CA GLU A 167 -39.98 4.16 -11.14
C GLU A 167 -39.48 3.23 -10.05
N SER A 168 -40.37 2.99 -9.09
CA SER A 168 -40.22 2.01 -8.03
C SER A 168 -39.87 0.63 -8.60
N GLN A 169 -38.63 0.42 -9.02
CA GLN A 169 -37.96 -0.85 -8.90
C GLN A 169 -37.76 -1.03 -7.39
N PRO A 170 -38.25 -2.14 -6.82
CA PRO A 170 -38.22 -2.28 -5.37
C PRO A 170 -36.76 -2.21 -4.95
N SER A 171 -36.40 -1.25 -4.10
CA SER A 171 -35.12 -1.23 -3.38
C SER A 171 -35.04 -2.39 -2.38
N ASN A 172 -35.72 -3.50 -2.67
CA ASN A 172 -36.00 -4.60 -1.79
C ASN A 172 -36.49 -5.83 -2.60
N PRO A 173 -35.61 -6.49 -3.35
CA PRO A 173 -35.94 -7.77 -3.99
C PRO A 173 -36.13 -8.92 -2.98
N PHE A 174 -35.89 -8.68 -1.68
CA PHE A 174 -35.82 -9.71 -0.64
C PHE A 174 -36.89 -9.61 0.46
N ASN A 175 -37.90 -8.74 0.32
CA ASN A 175 -39.01 -8.51 1.28
C ASN A 175 -38.66 -7.84 2.62
N PHE A 176 -37.58 -7.06 2.72
CA PHE A 176 -37.30 -6.11 3.81
C PHE A 176 -38.40 -5.06 3.98
N ILE A 177 -38.81 -4.77 5.21
CA ILE A 177 -39.87 -3.79 5.45
C ILE A 177 -39.22 -2.42 5.69
N PRO A 178 -39.53 -1.38 4.88
CA PRO A 178 -39.00 -0.04 5.12
C PRO A 178 -39.58 0.57 6.41
N PRO A 179 -38.83 1.45 7.09
CA PRO A 179 -39.33 2.19 8.25
C PRO A 179 -40.51 3.11 7.84
N PRO A 180 -41.43 3.44 8.76
CA PRO A 180 -42.50 4.42 8.52
C PRO A 180 -41.96 5.78 8.05
N GLU A 181 -42.71 6.50 7.21
CA GLU A 181 -42.27 7.80 6.63
C GLU A 181 -41.95 8.87 7.69
N ASP A 182 -42.52 8.76 8.89
CA ASP A 182 -42.31 9.66 10.02
C ASP A 182 -41.25 9.17 11.02
N ALA A 183 -40.64 8.01 10.77
CA ALA A 183 -39.64 7.44 11.66
C ALA A 183 -38.32 8.21 11.59
N ILE A 184 -37.77 8.58 12.75
CA ILE A 184 -36.43 9.14 12.87
C ILE A 184 -35.43 8.01 12.64
N VAL A 185 -34.81 7.98 11.47
CA VAL A 185 -33.82 6.96 11.06
C VAL A 185 -32.45 7.56 10.85
N THR A 186 -31.41 6.75 11.07
CA THR A 186 -30.04 7.13 10.78
C THR A 186 -29.81 7.12 9.26
N GLN A 187 -29.22 8.17 8.70
CA GLN A 187 -28.80 8.22 7.29
C GLN A 187 -27.46 7.48 7.09
N VAL A 188 -27.44 6.21 7.49
CA VAL A 188 -26.27 5.34 7.44
C VAL A 188 -26.69 4.07 6.71
N LEU A 189 -25.86 3.64 5.77
CA LEU A 189 -26.04 2.39 5.06
C LEU A 189 -25.94 1.21 6.04
N VAL A 190 -26.93 0.32 6.04
CA VAL A 190 -26.92 -0.86 6.92
C VAL A 190 -26.82 -2.14 6.10
N PRO A 191 -25.71 -2.89 6.21
CA PRO A 191 -25.57 -4.17 5.52
C PRO A 191 -26.36 -5.28 6.20
N TYR A 192 -26.85 -6.21 5.39
CA TYR A 192 -27.51 -7.45 5.79
C TYR A 192 -26.99 -8.63 4.97
N TYR A 193 -26.90 -9.80 5.61
CA TYR A 193 -26.42 -11.04 5.00
C TYR A 193 -27.38 -12.20 5.31
N ASN A 194 -27.60 -13.12 4.36
CA ASN A 194 -28.36 -14.35 4.59
C ASN A 194 -27.41 -15.57 4.57
N PRO A 195 -27.14 -16.21 5.72
CA PRO A 195 -26.24 -17.36 5.77
C PRO A 195 -26.73 -18.62 5.06
N SER A 196 -28.03 -18.72 4.79
CA SER A 196 -28.64 -19.92 4.17
C SER A 196 -28.61 -19.84 2.64
N THR A 197 -28.72 -18.63 2.07
CA THR A 197 -28.71 -18.41 0.61
C THR A 197 -27.39 -17.83 0.10
N GLY A 198 -26.59 -17.21 0.98
CA GLY A 198 -25.33 -16.54 0.64
C GLY A 198 -25.50 -15.13 0.07
N GLU A 199 -26.72 -14.59 0.09
CA GLU A 199 -27.05 -13.28 -0.47
C GLU A 199 -26.72 -12.14 0.50
N SER A 200 -26.41 -10.96 -0.03
CA SER A 200 -26.12 -9.74 0.74
C SER A 200 -26.93 -8.56 0.21
N TRP A 201 -27.38 -7.68 1.09
CA TRP A 201 -28.17 -6.50 0.74
C TRP A 201 -27.90 -5.35 1.72
N THR A 202 -27.83 -4.12 1.21
CA THR A 202 -27.54 -2.93 2.02
C THR A 202 -28.70 -1.95 1.93
N SER A 203 -29.26 -1.56 3.08
CA SER A 203 -30.32 -0.54 3.14
C SER A 203 -29.75 0.87 3.09
N GLU A 204 -30.53 1.80 2.55
CA GLU A 204 -30.14 3.22 2.41
C GLU A 204 -30.14 3.98 3.75
N THR A 205 -30.88 3.47 4.75
CA THR A 205 -31.04 4.07 6.08
C THR A 205 -31.09 2.99 7.16
N GLY A 206 -30.97 3.40 8.43
CA GLY A 206 -31.35 2.57 9.57
C GLY A 206 -32.86 2.36 9.68
N GLY A 207 -33.29 1.36 10.45
CA GLY A 207 -34.72 1.14 10.76
C GLY A 207 -35.47 0.18 9.81
N TRP A 208 -34.79 -0.38 8.80
CA TRP A 208 -35.36 -1.45 7.99
C TRP A 208 -35.52 -2.73 8.81
N THR A 209 -36.63 -3.45 8.60
CA THR A 209 -36.86 -4.76 9.24
C THR A 209 -36.48 -5.88 8.28
N ALA A 210 -35.58 -6.76 8.72
CA ALA A 210 -35.08 -7.88 7.94
C ALA A 210 -36.10 -9.05 7.90
N PRO A 211 -36.24 -9.75 6.76
CA PRO A 211 -37.03 -10.96 6.67
C PRO A 211 -36.32 -12.16 7.31
N ASP A 212 -37.06 -13.24 7.57
CA ASP A 212 -36.52 -14.42 8.23
C ASP A 212 -35.30 -15.00 7.50
N GLY A 213 -34.25 -15.33 8.26
CA GLY A 213 -32.99 -15.86 7.73
C GLY A 213 -31.94 -14.81 7.38
N TRP A 214 -32.28 -13.53 7.38
CA TRP A 214 -31.33 -12.44 7.23
C TRP A 214 -30.82 -11.95 8.58
N ILE A 215 -29.52 -11.64 8.63
CA ILE A 215 -28.86 -11.03 9.79
C ILE A 215 -28.29 -9.68 9.39
N LYS A 216 -28.19 -8.77 10.36
CA LYS A 216 -27.55 -7.48 10.19
C LYS A 216 -26.03 -7.67 10.27
N GLY A 217 -25.30 -7.08 9.32
CA GLY A 217 -23.85 -7.22 9.17
C GLY A 217 -23.44 -7.77 7.81
N THR A 218 -22.14 -7.73 7.52
CA THR A 218 -21.59 -8.26 6.27
C THR A 218 -21.34 -9.77 6.36
N ARG A 219 -21.07 -10.39 5.21
CA ARG A 219 -20.67 -11.80 5.14
C ARG A 219 -19.38 -12.04 5.94
N GLU A 220 -18.42 -11.14 5.84
CA GLU A 220 -17.12 -11.22 6.52
C GLU A 220 -17.32 -11.14 8.03
N GLU A 221 -18.16 -10.21 8.52
CA GLU A 221 -18.49 -10.11 9.95
C GLU A 221 -19.17 -11.39 10.48
N TYR A 222 -20.03 -12.01 9.67
CA TYR A 222 -20.65 -13.29 10.03
C TYR A 222 -19.62 -14.43 10.07
N GLU A 223 -18.77 -14.55 9.04
CA GLU A 223 -17.72 -15.56 8.96
C GLU A 223 -16.65 -15.38 10.04
N GLU A 224 -16.29 -14.14 10.39
CA GLU A 224 -15.41 -13.80 11.51
C GLU A 224 -16.05 -14.13 12.85
N ASN A 225 -17.33 -13.84 13.05
CA ASN A 225 -18.04 -14.22 14.26
C ASN A 225 -18.10 -15.75 14.43
N GLN A 226 -18.33 -16.50 13.35
CA GLN A 226 -18.28 -17.97 13.35
C GLN A 226 -16.87 -18.49 13.70
N LYS A 227 -15.82 -17.87 13.14
CA LYS A 227 -14.42 -18.15 13.51
C LYS A 227 -14.13 -17.76 14.97
N SER A 228 -14.71 -16.68 15.49
CA SER A 228 -14.54 -16.21 16.87
C SER A 228 -15.21 -17.15 17.90
N THR A 229 -16.37 -17.74 17.55
CA THR A 229 -17.04 -18.73 18.40
C THR A 229 -16.29 -20.06 18.50
N SER A 230 -15.44 -20.37 17.50
CA SER A 230 -14.50 -21.51 17.59
C SER A 230 -13.16 -21.16 18.23
N ARG A 231 -12.88 -19.86 18.46
CA ARG A 231 -11.62 -19.35 19.03
C ARG A 231 -11.85 -18.47 20.25
N ARG A 232 -12.70 -18.92 21.19
CA ARG A 232 -12.70 -18.33 22.55
C ARG A 232 -11.44 -18.74 23.31
N SER A 233 -10.32 -18.10 22.94
CA SER A 233 -9.13 -17.86 23.75
C SER A 233 -8.17 -17.05 22.87
N GLY A 234 -8.14 -15.72 23.01
CA GLY A 234 -7.14 -14.93 22.32
C GLY A 234 -7.36 -13.42 22.41
N SER A 235 -6.76 -12.82 23.44
CA SER A 235 -6.20 -11.47 23.51
C SER A 235 -6.98 -10.29 22.92
N PHE A 236 -7.42 -9.38 23.80
CA PHE A 236 -7.66 -7.99 23.42
C PHE A 236 -6.36 -7.40 22.84
N ASN A 237 -6.42 -6.81 21.65
CA ASN A 237 -5.32 -6.05 21.07
C ASN A 237 -5.14 -4.74 21.86
N ASN A 238 -4.32 -4.79 22.89
CA ASN A 238 -3.72 -3.57 23.43
C ASN A 238 -2.65 -3.12 22.44
N TRP A 239 -2.81 -1.90 21.92
CA TRP A 239 -1.76 -1.19 21.22
C TRP A 239 -0.46 -1.26 22.04
N GLN A 240 0.63 -1.71 21.43
CA GLN A 240 1.94 -1.56 22.05
C GLN A 240 2.31 -0.09 21.98
N GLU A 241 2.31 0.59 23.13
CA GLU A 241 2.99 1.87 23.25
C GLU A 241 4.47 1.67 22.89
N LEU A 242 4.98 2.52 21.99
CA LEU A 242 6.36 2.49 21.57
C LEU A 242 7.26 2.69 22.80
N ASN A 243 8.06 1.68 23.12
CA ASN A 243 9.19 1.91 24.02
C ASN A 243 10.23 2.74 23.26
N THR A 244 10.23 4.05 23.51
CA THR A 244 11.13 5.01 22.91
C THR A 244 12.60 4.81 23.33
N GLU A 245 12.89 3.93 24.29
CA GLU A 245 14.27 3.61 24.69
C GLU A 245 15.13 3.07 23.53
N ASN A 246 14.51 2.42 22.53
CA ASN A 246 15.23 1.84 21.39
C ASN A 246 15.11 2.66 20.10
N ILE A 247 14.49 3.85 20.16
CA ILE A 247 14.34 4.75 19.01
C ILE A 247 15.39 5.83 19.12
N TYR A 248 16.30 5.86 18.14
CA TYR A 248 17.27 6.93 18.01
C TYR A 248 16.93 7.79 16.79
N VAL A 249 16.71 9.08 17.02
CA VAL A 249 16.51 10.08 15.96
C VAL A 249 17.85 10.78 15.76
N PHE A 250 18.41 10.68 14.56
CA PHE A 250 19.65 11.38 14.21
C PHE A 250 19.34 12.82 13.83
N GLU A 251 20.01 13.77 14.46
CA GLU A 251 20.04 15.16 14.01
C GLU A 251 20.85 15.30 12.71
N THR A 252 20.59 16.34 11.93
CA THR A 252 21.25 16.56 10.62
C THR A 252 22.77 16.66 10.68
N GLU A 253 23.31 16.94 11.87
CA GLU A 253 24.74 17.09 12.15
C GLU A 253 25.37 15.79 12.69
N GLU A 254 24.56 14.86 13.21
CA GLU A 254 25.04 13.66 13.91
C GLU A 254 25.36 12.50 12.97
N ALA A 255 24.63 12.37 11.86
CA ALA A 255 24.85 11.32 10.88
C ALA A 255 25.25 11.92 9.53
N PRO A 256 26.06 11.23 8.71
CA PRO A 256 26.44 11.68 7.39
C PRO A 256 25.26 11.51 6.41
N ILE A 257 24.15 12.16 6.70
CA ILE A 257 23.01 12.25 5.80
C ILE A 257 23.34 13.36 4.80
N PHE A 258 23.94 12.98 3.68
CA PHE A 258 24.02 13.87 2.54
C PHE A 258 22.62 13.99 1.93
N PHE A 259 21.80 14.89 2.48
CA PHE A 259 20.64 15.37 1.76
C PHE A 259 21.17 16.10 0.53
N ASP A 260 20.89 15.58 -0.66
CA ASP A 260 21.20 16.27 -1.91
C ASP A 260 20.36 17.55 -1.98
N VAL A 261 20.95 18.64 -1.49
CA VAL A 261 20.34 19.98 -1.46
C VAL A 261 19.98 20.51 -2.85
N ASN A 262 20.51 19.90 -3.91
CA ASN A 262 20.24 20.32 -5.29
C ASN A 262 19.10 19.54 -5.94
N ALA A 263 18.48 18.57 -5.25
CA ALA A 263 17.45 17.70 -5.81
C ALA A 263 17.86 17.12 -7.18
N THR A 264 19.15 16.76 -7.34
CA THR A 264 19.61 16.10 -8.56
C THR A 264 19.03 14.69 -8.60
N LYS A 265 17.87 14.60 -9.25
CA LYS A 265 17.21 13.40 -9.76
C LYS A 265 18.15 12.20 -9.89
N ALA A 266 18.03 11.22 -9.01
CA ALA A 266 17.90 9.80 -9.33
C ALA A 266 17.96 8.96 -8.06
N TRP A 267 17.07 7.97 -7.97
CA TRP A 267 17.32 6.78 -7.17
C TRP A 267 18.68 6.21 -7.61
N LYS A 268 19.68 6.23 -6.72
CA LYS A 268 20.95 5.56 -7.00
C LYS A 268 20.68 4.06 -6.96
N TYR A 269 20.91 3.37 -8.08
CA TYR A 269 20.94 1.91 -8.14
C TYR A 269 21.80 1.40 -6.98
N ARG A 270 21.27 0.47 -6.16
CA ARG A 270 22.07 -0.21 -5.15
C ARG A 270 23.01 -1.16 -5.89
N PRO A 271 24.33 -0.88 -5.95
CA PRO A 271 25.27 -1.81 -6.55
C PRO A 271 25.28 -3.13 -5.78
N SER A 272 25.57 -4.24 -6.46
CA SER A 272 25.86 -5.51 -5.79
C SER A 272 27.16 -5.34 -5.01
N THR A 273 27.07 -5.16 -3.71
CA THR A 273 28.23 -4.87 -2.85
C THR A 273 28.88 -6.14 -2.33
N ALA A 274 30.04 -6.00 -1.67
CA ALA A 274 30.75 -7.12 -1.05
C ALA A 274 29.89 -7.88 -0.01
N ILE A 275 29.00 -7.19 0.72
CA ILE A 275 28.11 -7.82 1.70
C ILE A 275 26.97 -8.62 1.04
N ASP A 276 26.71 -8.43 -0.27
CA ASP A 276 25.65 -9.12 -1.01
C ASP A 276 26.12 -10.41 -1.71
N LEU A 277 27.44 -10.67 -1.76
CA LEU A 277 28.01 -11.82 -2.45
C LEU A 277 27.92 -13.09 -1.61
N GLN A 278 27.28 -14.15 -2.11
CA GLN A 278 27.20 -15.47 -1.44
C GLN A 278 26.54 -15.43 -0.04
N VAL A 279 25.52 -14.60 0.11
CA VAL A 279 24.73 -14.44 1.33
C VAL A 279 23.73 -15.57 1.51
N GLU A 280 23.54 -16.00 2.75
CA GLU A 280 22.42 -16.85 3.18
C GLU A 280 21.22 -15.97 3.58
N GLU A 281 20.05 -16.21 2.99
CA GLU A 281 18.82 -15.55 3.38
C GLU A 281 18.18 -16.26 4.60
N LEU A 282 17.91 -15.51 5.65
CA LEU A 282 17.28 -15.95 6.89
C LEU A 282 15.81 -15.48 6.95
N ASP A 283 15.09 -15.94 7.97
CA ASP A 283 13.69 -15.55 8.18
C ASP A 283 13.55 -14.03 8.40
N GLY A 284 12.40 -13.48 8.00
CA GLY A 284 12.12 -12.05 8.11
C GLY A 284 13.06 -11.15 7.31
N LYS A 285 13.64 -11.62 6.18
CA LYS A 285 14.56 -10.88 5.29
C LYS A 285 15.92 -10.52 5.90
N TRP A 286 16.25 -11.10 7.04
CA TRP A 286 17.62 -11.08 7.54
C TRP A 286 18.56 -11.80 6.57
N LYS A 287 19.79 -11.33 6.53
CA LYS A 287 20.85 -11.89 5.70
C LYS A 287 22.00 -12.29 6.60
N ASN A 288 22.55 -13.47 6.39
CA ASN A 288 23.80 -13.88 6.99
C ASN A 288 24.90 -13.88 5.95
N GLN A 289 26.00 -13.22 6.29
CA GLN A 289 27.23 -13.29 5.55
C GLN A 289 28.31 -13.86 6.46
N THR A 290 29.04 -14.86 5.97
CA THR A 290 30.01 -15.64 6.76
C THR A 290 31.06 -14.80 7.48
N TRP A 291 31.58 -13.76 6.83
CA TRP A 291 32.60 -12.88 7.39
C TRP A 291 32.01 -11.64 8.06
N PHE A 292 30.85 -11.16 7.60
CA PHE A 292 30.28 -9.90 8.09
C PHE A 292 29.39 -10.13 9.31
N GLY A 293 28.56 -11.18 9.30
CA GLY A 293 27.58 -11.47 10.35
C GLY A 293 26.14 -11.39 9.83
N ASN A 294 25.20 -11.25 10.76
CA ASN A 294 23.80 -11.07 10.44
C ASN A 294 23.49 -9.58 10.24
N PHE A 295 22.82 -9.25 9.15
CA PHE A 295 22.44 -7.89 8.86
C PHE A 295 21.10 -7.79 8.15
N TYR A 296 20.52 -6.61 8.22
CA TYR A 296 19.28 -6.23 7.60
C TYR A 296 19.49 -4.99 6.76
N ASP A 297 19.11 -5.02 5.49
CA ASP A 297 19.53 -4.02 4.51
C ASP A 297 18.36 -3.43 3.71
N LEU A 298 17.16 -3.48 4.27
CA LEU A 298 15.97 -2.90 3.64
C LEU A 298 16.06 -1.39 3.44
N SER A 299 16.75 -0.70 4.34
CA SER A 299 16.88 0.76 4.34
C SER A 299 18.18 1.25 3.67
N PHE A 300 18.81 0.41 2.84
CA PHE A 300 20.10 0.72 2.20
C PHE A 300 20.07 2.13 1.56
N PRO A 301 21.08 2.99 1.77
CA PRO A 301 22.42 2.70 2.32
C PRO A 301 22.49 2.49 3.84
N TRP A 302 21.42 2.72 4.59
CA TRP A 302 21.37 2.31 5.99
C TRP A 302 21.10 0.81 6.12
N ILE A 303 21.93 0.14 6.88
CA ILE A 303 21.76 -1.26 7.25
C ILE A 303 21.76 -1.39 8.76
N TYR A 304 21.13 -2.44 9.27
CA TYR A 304 21.15 -2.80 10.68
C TYR A 304 21.91 -4.12 10.84
N HIS A 305 23.04 -4.07 11.54
CA HIS A 305 23.87 -5.22 11.86
C HIS A 305 23.56 -5.70 13.29
N THR A 306 23.57 -7.01 13.54
CA THR A 306 23.16 -7.55 14.85
C THR A 306 24.01 -7.03 16.01
N GLU A 307 25.32 -6.94 15.82
CA GLU A 307 26.29 -6.46 16.81
C GLU A 307 26.56 -4.95 16.65
N LEU A 308 26.84 -4.48 15.43
CA LEU A 308 27.22 -3.08 15.18
C LEU A 308 26.03 -2.12 15.04
N GLN A 309 24.79 -2.61 15.14
CA GLN A 309 23.56 -1.82 15.05
C GLN A 309 23.45 -1.05 13.73
N TRP A 310 22.96 0.20 13.76
CA TRP A 310 22.76 1.02 12.58
C TRP A 310 24.10 1.45 11.96
N LEU A 311 24.28 1.09 10.70
CA LEU A 311 25.44 1.43 9.89
C LEU A 311 25.00 2.12 8.61
N TYR A 312 25.68 3.20 8.23
CA TYR A 312 25.55 3.77 6.89
C TYR A 312 26.63 3.17 5.99
N PHE A 313 26.22 2.56 4.88
CA PHE A 313 27.10 1.90 3.93
C PHE A 313 27.45 2.82 2.76
N SER A 314 28.75 2.96 2.48
CA SER A 314 29.26 3.67 1.31
C SER A 314 30.30 2.83 0.58
N GLU A 315 29.96 2.33 -0.61
CA GLU A 315 30.90 1.56 -1.41
C GLU A 315 32.08 2.43 -1.90
N SER A 316 33.26 1.82 -1.97
CA SER A 316 34.49 2.41 -2.51
C SER A 316 34.99 1.56 -3.69
N SER A 317 36.07 1.97 -4.34
CA SER A 317 36.67 1.19 -5.42
C SER A 317 37.19 -0.17 -4.94
N GLU A 318 37.20 -1.14 -5.86
CA GLU A 318 37.89 -2.44 -5.69
C GLU A 318 37.33 -3.36 -4.59
N GLY A 319 36.01 -3.30 -4.32
CA GLY A 319 35.36 -4.19 -3.35
C GLY A 319 35.62 -3.82 -1.88
N SER A 320 36.23 -2.66 -1.65
CA SER A 320 36.32 -2.01 -0.35
C SER A 320 35.13 -1.09 -0.10
N PHE A 321 34.87 -0.76 1.15
CA PHE A 321 33.75 0.09 1.52
C PHE A 321 34.00 0.80 2.85
N TRP A 322 33.30 1.92 3.00
CA TRP A 322 33.21 2.68 4.24
C TRP A 322 31.90 2.36 4.94
N LEU A 323 31.96 2.17 6.25
CA LEU A 323 30.82 2.08 7.14
C LEU A 323 30.88 3.27 8.09
N TRP A 324 29.75 3.92 8.33
CA TRP A 324 29.63 4.88 9.42
C TRP A 324 28.78 4.28 10.53
N SER A 325 29.24 4.38 11.77
CA SER A 325 28.42 4.14 12.96
C SER A 325 28.53 5.33 13.91
N LYS A 326 27.53 5.49 14.78
CA LYS A 326 27.56 6.54 15.82
C LYS A 326 28.79 6.40 16.72
N GLU A 327 29.14 5.17 17.07
CA GLU A 327 30.21 4.89 18.04
C GLU A 327 31.61 4.97 17.43
N LEU A 328 31.80 4.53 16.18
CA LEU A 328 33.13 4.43 15.55
C LEU A 328 33.39 5.54 14.53
N GLY A 329 32.37 6.31 14.17
CA GLY A 329 32.42 7.22 13.03
C GLY A 329 32.62 6.46 11.72
N TRP A 330 33.36 7.06 10.79
CA TRP A 330 33.71 6.44 9.51
C TRP A 330 34.85 5.45 9.66
N ILE A 331 34.58 4.18 9.33
CA ILE A 331 35.55 3.10 9.27
C ILE A 331 35.62 2.51 7.86
N TRP A 332 36.82 2.26 7.35
CA TRP A 332 37.05 1.60 6.08
C TRP A 332 37.36 0.13 6.28
N THR A 333 36.82 -0.75 5.46
CA THR A 333 37.14 -2.17 5.47
C THR A 333 36.84 -2.83 4.12
N GLN A 334 37.10 -4.12 4.01
CA GLN A 334 36.76 -4.96 2.86
C GLN A 334 36.50 -6.39 3.33
N ALA A 335 35.84 -7.20 2.50
CA ALA A 335 35.41 -8.56 2.87
C ALA A 335 36.55 -9.46 3.40
N SER A 336 37.76 -9.34 2.83
CA SER A 336 38.93 -10.13 3.25
C SER A 336 39.65 -9.61 4.49
N ALA A 337 39.34 -8.37 4.92
CA ALA A 337 40.00 -7.73 6.06
C ALA A 337 39.10 -7.65 7.30
N PHE A 338 37.78 -7.61 7.15
CA PHE A 338 36.85 -7.57 8.28
C PHE A 338 37.07 -8.78 9.21
N PRO A 339 37.10 -8.61 10.55
CA PRO A 339 36.69 -7.44 11.33
C PRO A 339 37.80 -6.39 11.61
N TYR A 340 38.90 -6.39 10.84
CA TYR A 340 39.84 -5.26 10.86
C TYR A 340 39.30 -4.10 10.01
N CYS A 341 39.36 -2.90 10.55
CA CYS A 341 38.92 -1.68 9.87
C CYS A 341 39.84 -0.50 10.16
N PHE A 342 39.93 0.46 9.24
CA PHE A 342 40.68 1.69 9.42
C PHE A 342 39.73 2.81 9.84
N SER A 343 39.93 3.40 11.03
CA SER A 343 39.13 4.53 11.50
C SER A 343 39.65 5.84 10.95
N ASN A 344 38.75 6.60 10.33
CA ASN A 344 39.05 7.94 9.80
C ASN A 344 39.27 8.96 10.92
N SER A 345 38.57 8.84 12.05
CA SER A 345 38.73 9.77 13.19
C SER A 345 40.02 9.53 13.96
N ASN A 346 40.39 8.26 14.16
CA ASN A 346 41.58 7.91 14.93
C ASN A 346 42.84 7.90 14.06
N GLU A 347 42.67 7.93 12.73
CA GLU A 347 43.74 7.74 11.74
C GLU A 347 44.58 6.49 12.06
N GLY A 348 43.89 5.36 12.26
CA GLY A 348 44.49 4.14 12.79
C GLY A 348 43.64 2.91 12.52
N TRP A 349 44.27 1.73 12.61
CA TRP A 349 43.57 0.46 12.47
C TRP A 349 42.91 0.06 13.78
N LEU A 350 41.73 -0.53 13.66
CA LEU A 350 40.95 -1.13 14.72
C LEU A 350 40.70 -2.60 14.41
N TYR A 351 40.58 -3.43 15.44
CA TYR A 351 40.05 -4.79 15.35
C TYR A 351 38.76 -4.89 16.16
N LEU A 352 37.63 -5.23 15.51
CA LEU A 352 36.33 -5.32 16.17
C LEU A 352 36.12 -6.72 16.77
N ASP A 353 35.90 -6.81 18.09
CA ASP A 353 35.57 -8.06 18.79
C ASP A 353 34.04 -8.18 18.95
N LEU A 354 33.41 -8.76 17.93
CA LEU A 354 31.94 -8.86 17.77
C LEU A 354 31.34 -10.17 18.32
N LYS A 355 31.97 -10.78 19.32
CA LYS A 355 31.56 -12.12 19.80
C LYS A 355 30.29 -12.12 20.68
N ASP A 356 30.07 -11.05 21.43
CA ASP A 356 28.92 -10.89 22.31
C ASP A 356 28.49 -9.42 22.33
N ARG A 357 27.19 -9.19 22.08
CA ARG A 357 26.57 -7.87 22.06
C ARG A 357 26.73 -7.12 23.39
N ASN A 358 26.78 -7.83 24.51
CA ASN A 358 26.91 -7.22 25.84
C ASN A 358 28.36 -6.87 26.22
N SER A 359 29.33 -7.25 25.39
CA SER A 359 30.75 -7.00 25.63
C SER A 359 31.47 -6.52 24.37
N LEU A 360 30.77 -5.81 23.50
CA LEU A 360 31.35 -5.25 22.28
C LEU A 360 32.51 -4.33 22.67
N ARG A 361 33.64 -4.55 22.00
CA ARG A 361 34.88 -3.79 22.17
C ARG A 361 35.69 -3.83 20.90
N TYR A 362 36.57 -2.86 20.73
CA TYR A 362 37.53 -2.84 19.66
C TYR A 362 38.94 -2.63 20.22
N TYR A 363 39.92 -3.22 19.57
CA TYR A 363 41.32 -2.98 19.87
C TYR A 363 41.82 -1.86 18.96
N ASP A 364 42.30 -0.76 19.54
CA ASP A 364 42.87 0.35 18.78
C ASP A 364 44.40 0.18 18.71
N PHE A 365 44.90 -0.14 17.51
CA PHE A 365 46.33 -0.40 17.29
C PHE A 365 47.22 0.82 17.49
N LYS A 366 46.67 2.04 17.46
CA LYS A 366 47.41 3.28 17.68
C LYS A 366 47.63 3.54 19.18
N SER A 367 46.63 3.20 19.99
CA SER A 367 46.72 3.30 21.46
C SER A 367 47.27 2.04 22.14
N GLU A 368 47.26 0.90 21.43
CA GLU A 368 47.57 -0.44 21.95
C GLU A 368 46.63 -0.90 23.08
N ASP A 369 45.39 -0.40 23.09
CA ASP A 369 44.40 -0.67 24.13
C ASP A 369 43.07 -1.21 23.59
N TRP A 370 42.32 -1.90 24.47
CA TRP A 370 40.94 -2.33 24.24
C TRP A 370 39.95 -1.27 24.74
N ILE A 371 39.09 -0.80 23.84
CA ILE A 371 38.06 0.20 24.13
C ILE A 371 36.69 -0.46 23.97
N LYS A 372 35.77 -0.22 24.90
CA LYS A 372 34.40 -0.74 24.84
C LYS A 372 33.53 0.15 23.96
N PHE A 373 32.53 -0.44 23.34
CA PHE A 373 31.42 0.26 22.71
C PHE A 373 30.57 0.92 23.82
N ASP A 374 30.10 2.15 23.59
CA ASP A 374 29.50 3.05 24.60
C ASP A 374 27.96 2.98 24.65
#